data_AF-A0A3Q1B5K0-F1
#
_entry.id   AF-A0A3Q1B5K0-F1
#
_cell.length_a   1.000
_cell.length_b   1.000
_cell.length_c   1.000
_cell.angle_alpha   90.00
_cell.angle_beta   90.00
_cell.angle_gamma   90.00
#
_symmetry.space_group_name_H-M   'P 1'
#
loop_
_entity.id
_entity.type
_entity.pdbx_description
1 polymer ?
#
loop_
_entity_poly.entity_id
_entity_poly.type
_entity_poly.pdbx_seq_one_letter_code
_entity_poly.pdbx_strand_id
1 'polypeptide(L)'
;MYYPHCVSCCVECPCACVCVCVCSVLSSLLQSSVQVCGLLSDGLVTDEEEVNQPETHREDYCFSRTDSVMLGLLRPLPAVCPYLLLLLLLPGGQGRILGYNNGFHYQDISNGNGNGEIYFNGVRLHVESPQPSVSATRGSSVTLPCHFHYEPELAAPRRTRVKWSWLPANTITAPVSPEAFARETEVMVAMGNRHRSYGSFRGRVRLRRSAPGDMSLVINELQLNDTGRYRCEVIDGLEDESVTVELELRGVVFPYYSQKGRYHFNFFGAHQACQDQDATLATFEQLFTAWEEGLDWCNAGWLADGTVQYPITVSRDGCGGEDLAPGLRNYGQRHRILHHYDAFCFSASVKGTVYFLKQSTKLSFTEAVQACASDGSQIAKVGQLYAAWRLMGLDRCDAGWLADGSVRYPITKPRANCGPLQPGVRSFGFPPLSLKFGVYCYR
;
A
#
# COMPACT_ATOMS: atom_id res chain seq x y z
N MET A 1 -56.46 -24.65 -45.92
CA MET A 1 -55.70 -23.83 -46.91
C MET A 1 -54.22 -23.93 -46.59
N TYR A 2 -53.36 -23.29 -47.39
CA TYR A 2 -51.94 -23.66 -47.58
C TYR A 2 -51.00 -23.54 -46.36
N TYR A 3 -49.86 -24.24 -46.51
CA TYR A 3 -48.75 -24.45 -45.59
C TYR A 3 -47.91 -23.19 -45.26
N PRO A 4 -47.07 -23.25 -44.20
CA PRO A 4 -45.94 -22.34 -44.01
C PRO A 4 -44.77 -22.65 -44.94
N HIS A 5 -43.78 -21.74 -45.04
CA HIS A 5 -42.53 -21.97 -45.76
C HIS A 5 -41.31 -22.13 -44.84
N CYS A 6 -40.84 -23.38 -44.73
CA CYS A 6 -39.42 -23.68 -44.59
C CYS A 6 -38.80 -23.94 -45.96
N VAL A 7 -37.47 -23.79 -46.05
CA VAL A 7 -36.60 -24.19 -47.17
C VAL A 7 -35.34 -24.74 -46.45
N SER A 8 -35.09 -26.04 -46.28
CA SER A 8 -35.00 -27.17 -47.25
C SER A 8 -33.86 -26.93 -48.24
N CYS A 9 -32.82 -27.74 -48.38
CA CYS A 9 -32.67 -29.22 -48.46
C CYS A 9 -31.23 -29.62 -48.01
N CYS A 10 -30.79 -30.87 -47.78
CA CYS A 10 -31.40 -32.22 -47.74
C CYS A 10 -30.41 -33.26 -47.10
N VAL A 11 -30.95 -34.36 -46.54
CA VAL A 11 -30.61 -35.82 -46.76
C VAL A 11 -29.11 -36.25 -46.80
N GLU A 12 -28.62 -37.30 -46.10
CA GLU A 12 -29.18 -38.25 -45.11
C GLU A 12 -28.05 -38.96 -44.29
N CYS A 13 -28.42 -39.82 -43.34
CA CYS A 13 -27.55 -40.58 -42.40
C CYS A 13 -27.21 -42.01 -42.96
N PRO A 14 -26.77 -43.06 -42.18
CA PRO A 14 -26.23 -43.15 -40.80
C PRO A 14 -25.01 -44.14 -40.62
N CYS A 15 -24.69 -44.43 -39.34
CA CYS A 15 -24.17 -45.72 -38.81
C CYS A 15 -22.66 -46.07 -38.68
N ALA A 16 -22.29 -46.30 -37.41
CA ALA A 16 -21.54 -47.44 -36.86
C ALA A 16 -19.99 -47.49 -36.86
N CYS A 17 -19.50 -48.11 -35.77
CA CYS A 17 -18.13 -48.24 -35.30
C CYS A 17 -17.17 -49.03 -36.22
N VAL A 18 -15.86 -48.77 -36.08
CA VAL A 18 -14.84 -49.80 -35.72
C VAL A 18 -13.51 -49.11 -35.37
N CYS A 19 -12.78 -49.64 -34.37
CA CYS A 19 -11.38 -49.30 -34.12
C CYS A 19 -10.46 -50.39 -34.68
N VAL A 20 -9.38 -50.02 -35.40
CA VAL A 20 -8.29 -50.95 -35.77
C VAL A 20 -6.96 -50.27 -35.53
N CYS A 21 -6.01 -51.00 -34.93
CA CYS A 21 -4.66 -50.53 -34.63
C CYS A 21 -3.76 -50.56 -35.86
N VAL A 22 -2.71 -49.73 -35.87
CA VAL A 22 -1.48 -50.03 -36.60
C VAL A 22 -0.31 -50.00 -35.61
N CYS A 23 0.14 -51.19 -35.21
CA CYS A 23 1.42 -51.35 -34.52
C CYS A 23 2.51 -51.67 -35.54
N SER A 24 3.66 -51.00 -35.44
CA SER A 24 4.92 -51.52 -35.96
C SER A 24 5.81 -51.87 -34.77
N VAL A 25 6.54 -52.99 -34.86
CA VAL A 25 7.19 -53.65 -33.72
C VAL A 25 8.65 -53.92 -34.06
N LEU A 26 9.56 -53.69 -33.10
CA LEU A 26 10.88 -54.30 -32.85
C LEU A 26 11.73 -53.29 -32.01
N SER A 27 12.50 -53.67 -30.98
CA SER A 27 12.70 -54.99 -30.35
C SER A 27 13.34 -54.83 -28.95
N SER A 28 13.31 -55.91 -28.13
CA SER A 28 14.25 -56.22 -27.01
C SER A 28 14.31 -55.28 -25.77
N LEU A 29 14.45 -55.73 -24.50
CA LEU A 29 14.55 -57.07 -23.87
C LEU A 29 14.28 -56.94 -22.33
N LEU A 30 13.50 -57.88 -21.72
CA LEU A 30 13.56 -58.38 -20.30
C LEU A 30 13.32 -57.38 -19.11
N GLN A 31 12.87 -57.75 -17.89
CA GLN A 31 12.21 -58.98 -17.38
C GLN A 31 11.37 -58.74 -16.07
N SER A 32 10.11 -59.18 -16.10
CA SER A 32 9.30 -59.85 -15.03
C SER A 32 9.58 -59.70 -13.51
N SER A 33 8.59 -59.20 -12.74
CA SER A 33 8.00 -59.80 -11.50
C SER A 33 6.82 -58.91 -10.98
N VAL A 34 5.64 -59.32 -10.48
CA VAL A 34 5.05 -60.62 -9.99
C VAL A 34 5.57 -61.01 -8.60
N GLN A 35 4.81 -61.13 -7.48
CA GLN A 35 3.35 -61.13 -7.14
C GLN A 35 3.21 -60.81 -5.61
N VAL A 36 2.07 -60.64 -4.87
CA VAL A 36 0.59 -60.62 -5.06
C VAL A 36 -0.06 -59.87 -3.84
N CYS A 37 -1.39 -59.68 -3.78
CA CYS A 37 -2.13 -59.16 -2.59
C CYS A 37 -2.44 -60.23 -1.52
N GLY A 38 -2.61 -59.85 -0.26
CA GLY A 38 -3.07 -60.72 0.83
C GLY A 38 -4.04 -60.02 1.80
N LEU A 39 -5.12 -60.70 2.17
CA LEU A 39 -6.14 -60.27 3.15
C LEU A 39 -5.91 -60.96 4.50
N LEU A 40 -6.35 -60.34 5.58
CA LEU A 40 -6.64 -60.97 6.87
C LEU A 40 -7.67 -60.13 7.64
N SER A 41 -8.56 -60.78 8.40
CA SER A 41 -9.77 -60.19 8.97
C SER A 41 -10.00 -60.56 10.44
N ASP A 42 -10.82 -59.76 11.10
CA ASP A 42 -11.63 -60.04 12.30
C ASP A 42 -10.93 -60.24 13.67
N GLY A 43 -11.45 -59.53 14.69
CA GLY A 43 -10.99 -59.55 16.09
C GLY A 43 -11.83 -58.63 16.98
N LEU A 44 -12.83 -59.20 17.66
CA LEU A 44 -13.96 -58.51 18.33
C LEU A 44 -13.67 -57.94 19.75
N VAL A 45 -14.58 -57.03 20.18
CA VAL A 45 -15.21 -56.91 21.53
C VAL A 45 -14.66 -55.92 22.60
N THR A 46 -15.51 -54.92 22.97
CA THR A 46 -15.74 -54.21 24.28
C THR A 46 -14.59 -53.49 25.03
N ASP A 47 -14.77 -52.38 25.79
CA ASP A 47 -15.86 -51.39 25.98
C ASP A 47 -15.33 -50.14 26.77
N GLU A 48 -16.19 -49.12 26.95
CA GLU A 48 -16.18 -48.04 27.98
C GLU A 48 -15.25 -46.78 27.93
N GLU A 49 -15.82 -45.70 28.51
CA GLU A 49 -15.35 -44.36 28.97
C GLU A 49 -14.47 -43.39 28.12
N GLU A 50 -15.16 -42.47 27.43
CA GLU A 50 -15.10 -40.99 27.59
C GLU A 50 -13.81 -40.30 28.09
N VAL A 51 -13.10 -39.60 27.19
CA VAL A 51 -12.76 -38.14 27.30
C VAL A 51 -12.64 -37.60 25.87
N ASN A 52 -13.34 -36.50 25.54
CA ASN A 52 -13.34 -35.94 24.18
C ASN A 52 -12.63 -34.57 24.10
N GLN A 53 -11.52 -34.49 23.35
CA GLN A 53 -10.81 -33.24 23.03
C GLN A 53 -10.84 -33.02 21.50
N PRO A 54 -11.09 -31.78 21.01
CA PRO A 54 -11.24 -31.54 19.58
C PRO A 54 -9.91 -31.66 18.81
N GLU A 55 -10.00 -32.24 17.61
CA GLU A 55 -8.85 -32.74 16.84
C GLU A 55 -8.04 -31.63 16.16
N THR A 56 -6.71 -31.78 16.15
CA THR A 56 -5.82 -31.03 15.26
C THR A 56 -5.69 -31.75 13.91
N HIS A 57 -6.41 -31.29 12.89
CA HIS A 57 -6.22 -31.80 11.53
C HIS A 57 -4.78 -31.57 11.04
N ARG A 58 -4.15 -32.65 10.56
CA ARG A 58 -2.80 -32.70 10.00
C ARG A 58 -2.91 -33.04 8.53
N GLU A 59 -2.64 -32.07 7.65
CA GLU A 59 -2.52 -32.32 6.21
C GLU A 59 -1.04 -32.58 5.87
N ASP A 60 -0.75 -33.81 5.41
CA ASP A 60 0.60 -34.19 5.01
C ASP A 60 0.93 -33.64 3.62
N TYR A 61 2.06 -32.96 3.49
CA TYR A 61 2.65 -32.56 2.21
C TYR A 61 3.98 -33.28 1.97
N CYS A 62 4.08 -33.97 0.83
CA CYS A 62 5.20 -34.84 0.49
C CYS A 62 6.54 -34.09 0.40
N PHE A 63 7.51 -34.51 1.22
CA PHE A 63 8.88 -34.03 1.13
C PHE A 63 9.69 -34.87 0.13
N SER A 64 10.19 -34.26 -0.95
CA SER A 64 11.10 -34.94 -1.86
C SER A 64 12.49 -35.04 -1.22
N ARG A 65 12.91 -36.25 -0.88
CA ARG A 65 14.18 -36.53 -0.19
C ARG A 65 15.19 -37.13 -1.16
N THR A 66 16.09 -36.31 -1.67
CA THR A 66 17.31 -36.79 -2.33
C THR A 66 18.43 -36.90 -1.30
N ASP A 67 18.60 -38.08 -0.69
CA ASP A 67 19.77 -38.35 0.16
C ASP A 67 21.05 -38.33 -0.70
N SER A 68 22.16 -37.87 -0.13
CA SER A 68 23.49 -37.98 -0.74
C SER A 68 24.55 -38.12 0.35
N VAL A 69 25.48 -39.05 0.14
CA VAL A 69 26.29 -39.65 1.22
C VAL A 69 27.50 -38.78 1.57
N MET A 70 27.73 -38.60 2.87
CA MET A 70 28.97 -38.04 3.40
C MET A 70 30.14 -39.02 3.23
N LEU A 71 31.02 -38.76 2.26
CA LEU A 71 32.43 -39.14 2.31
C LEU A 71 33.26 -37.85 2.41
N GLY A 72 33.97 -37.65 3.52
CA GLY A 72 34.91 -36.54 3.67
C GLY A 72 36.32 -36.92 3.21
N LEU A 73 37.10 -35.96 2.70
CA LEU A 73 38.56 -36.00 2.61
C LEU A 73 39.15 -34.58 2.53
N LEU A 74 40.33 -34.40 3.13
CA LEU A 74 41.32 -33.31 3.05
C LEU A 74 40.95 -31.88 2.56
N ARG A 75 41.34 -30.89 3.38
CA ARG A 75 41.51 -29.47 2.97
C ARG A 75 42.75 -29.28 2.06
N PRO A 76 42.65 -28.44 1.01
CA PRO A 76 43.76 -27.66 0.50
C PRO A 76 43.63 -26.16 0.90
N LEU A 77 44.75 -25.42 0.88
CA LEU A 77 44.74 -23.96 1.11
C LEU A 77 44.41 -23.20 -0.19
N PRO A 78 43.76 -22.02 -0.12
CA PRO A 78 43.66 -21.13 -1.28
C PRO A 78 45.01 -20.47 -1.56
N ALA A 79 45.57 -20.71 -2.76
CA ALA A 79 46.76 -20.00 -3.21
C ALA A 79 46.42 -18.54 -3.56
N VAL A 80 47.24 -17.60 -3.11
CA VAL A 80 47.07 -16.18 -3.42
C VAL A 80 47.44 -15.93 -4.89
N CYS A 81 46.52 -15.35 -5.67
CA CYS A 81 46.75 -15.00 -7.08
C CYS A 81 47.22 -13.54 -7.21
N PRO A 82 48.48 -13.25 -7.57
CA PRO A 82 49.08 -11.93 -7.40
C PRO A 82 48.92 -11.01 -8.63
N TYR A 83 47.67 -10.71 -9.03
CA TYR A 83 47.37 -9.85 -10.19
C TYR A 83 46.36 -8.72 -9.90
N LEU A 84 46.38 -8.17 -8.69
CA LEU A 84 45.46 -7.11 -8.25
C LEU A 84 46.13 -5.95 -7.49
N LEU A 85 47.45 -5.80 -7.62
CA LEU A 85 48.25 -4.86 -6.82
C LEU A 85 49.24 -4.02 -7.67
N LEU A 86 48.85 -3.67 -8.90
CA LEU A 86 49.67 -2.85 -9.81
C LEU A 86 48.88 -1.73 -10.53
N LEU A 87 47.90 -1.11 -9.84
CA LEU A 87 47.09 0.01 -10.35
C LEU A 87 47.02 1.23 -9.41
N LEU A 88 47.86 1.29 -8.37
CA LEU A 88 47.89 2.37 -7.37
C LEU A 88 49.06 3.37 -7.56
N LEU A 89 49.59 3.49 -8.78
CA LEU A 89 50.66 4.44 -9.13
C LEU A 89 50.42 5.12 -10.48
N LEU A 90 49.57 6.16 -10.48
CA LEU A 90 49.78 7.49 -11.10
C LEU A 90 48.52 8.37 -10.88
N PRO A 91 48.62 9.72 -10.83
CA PRO A 91 47.55 10.58 -10.33
C PRO A 91 46.67 11.22 -11.42
N GLY A 92 45.46 11.61 -11.03
CA GLY A 92 44.74 12.76 -11.60
C GLY A 92 44.03 12.57 -12.94
N GLY A 93 42.77 12.11 -12.91
CA GLY A 93 41.87 12.16 -14.06
C GLY A 93 40.42 12.43 -13.64
N GLN A 94 39.86 13.57 -14.03
CA GLN A 94 38.44 13.87 -13.82
C GLN A 94 37.59 13.06 -14.80
N GLY A 95 37.02 11.95 -14.33
CA GLY A 95 36.09 11.14 -15.11
C GLY A 95 34.80 11.90 -15.43
N ARG A 96 34.71 12.50 -16.62
CA ARG A 96 33.46 13.04 -17.15
C ARG A 96 32.48 11.90 -17.38
N ILE A 97 31.40 11.86 -16.60
CA ILE A 97 30.23 11.04 -16.93
C ILE A 97 29.63 11.61 -18.23
N LEU A 98 29.49 10.77 -19.27
CA LEU A 98 28.74 11.16 -20.45
C LEU A 98 27.24 11.19 -20.11
N GLY A 99 26.72 12.38 -19.81
CA GLY A 99 25.28 12.62 -19.81
C GLY A 99 24.74 12.51 -21.24
N TYR A 100 23.82 11.59 -21.48
CA TYR A 100 23.25 11.32 -22.80
C TYR A 100 22.13 12.32 -23.11
N ASN A 101 22.52 13.58 -23.36
CA ASN A 101 21.58 14.69 -23.64
C ASN A 101 20.92 14.54 -25.03
N ASN A 102 19.74 13.92 -25.07
CA ASN A 102 18.84 13.96 -26.24
C ASN A 102 18.04 15.28 -26.28
N GLY A 103 18.74 16.42 -26.27
CA GLY A 103 18.13 17.75 -26.33
C GLY A 103 17.77 18.13 -27.77
N PHE A 104 16.48 18.07 -28.13
CA PHE A 104 15.99 18.49 -29.44
C PHE A 104 15.71 20.01 -29.48
N HIS A 105 16.73 20.81 -29.81
CA HIS A 105 16.55 22.24 -30.02
C HIS A 105 15.70 22.53 -31.28
N TYR A 106 14.64 23.32 -31.14
CA TYR A 106 13.88 23.88 -32.26
C TYR A 106 14.11 25.38 -32.42
N GLN A 107 13.98 25.85 -33.66
CA GLN A 107 14.46 27.17 -34.10
C GLN A 107 13.35 28.23 -34.04
N ASP A 108 13.70 29.42 -33.53
CA ASP A 108 12.91 30.64 -33.70
C ASP A 108 13.60 31.52 -34.75
N ILE A 109 13.23 31.36 -36.03
CA ILE A 109 13.90 32.01 -37.16
C ILE A 109 13.44 33.47 -37.29
N SER A 110 13.94 34.32 -36.38
CA SER A 110 13.83 35.77 -36.51
C SER A 110 14.65 36.26 -37.71
N ASN A 111 14.11 37.23 -38.47
CA ASN A 111 14.65 37.71 -39.74
C ASN A 111 16.11 38.20 -39.64
N GLY A 112 17.05 37.36 -40.08
CA GLY A 112 18.47 37.72 -40.20
C GLY A 112 18.72 38.62 -41.42
N ASN A 113 19.37 39.76 -41.21
CA ASN A 113 19.65 40.73 -42.27
C ASN A 113 20.83 40.30 -43.17
N GLY A 114 20.56 39.41 -44.12
CA GLY A 114 21.43 39.07 -45.27
C GLY A 114 22.70 38.27 -45.01
N ASN A 115 23.29 38.35 -43.81
CA ASN A 115 24.70 37.96 -43.58
C ASN A 115 24.92 36.58 -42.94
N GLY A 116 23.93 35.69 -42.94
CA GLY A 116 24.12 34.24 -42.65
C GLY A 116 24.45 33.86 -41.20
N GLU A 117 24.62 34.79 -40.27
CA GLU A 117 24.82 34.49 -38.85
C GLU A 117 23.55 33.89 -38.21
N ILE A 118 23.56 32.58 -37.98
CA ILE A 118 22.50 31.87 -37.23
C ILE A 118 22.75 32.05 -35.74
N TYR A 119 22.04 33.00 -35.12
CA TYR A 119 22.09 33.22 -33.68
C TYR A 119 21.35 32.10 -32.94
N PHE A 120 22.12 31.14 -32.41
CA PHE A 120 21.61 30.09 -31.53
C PHE A 120 21.24 30.66 -30.14
N ASN A 121 20.06 31.27 -30.05
CA ASN A 121 19.40 31.50 -28.76
C ASN A 121 18.87 30.15 -28.25
N GLY A 122 19.80 29.32 -27.73
CA GLY A 122 19.51 28.05 -27.07
C GLY A 122 18.88 28.27 -25.70
N VAL A 123 17.65 28.78 -25.70
CA VAL A 123 16.81 28.89 -24.50
C VAL A 123 16.52 27.49 -23.99
N ARG A 124 16.63 27.29 -22.67
CA ARG A 124 16.23 26.07 -21.99
C ARG A 124 15.17 26.37 -20.94
N LEU A 125 14.03 25.68 -21.01
CA LEU A 125 13.07 25.60 -19.90
C LEU A 125 13.68 24.83 -18.72
N HIS A 126 13.49 25.33 -17.51
CA HIS A 126 13.81 24.64 -16.25
C HIS A 126 12.59 24.63 -15.34
N VAL A 127 12.31 23.48 -14.69
CA VAL A 127 11.19 23.30 -13.75
C VAL A 127 11.72 22.74 -12.44
N GLU A 128 11.40 23.40 -11.34
CA GLU A 128 11.93 23.11 -10.02
C GLU A 128 10.86 23.16 -8.92
N SER A 129 11.14 22.47 -7.81
CA SER A 129 10.38 22.60 -6.57
C SER A 129 11.33 22.84 -5.41
N PRO A 130 11.29 24.01 -4.76
CA PRO A 130 12.03 24.28 -3.52
C PRO A 130 11.69 23.36 -2.35
N GLN A 131 10.61 22.57 -2.41
CA GLN A 131 10.24 21.58 -1.40
C GLN A 131 9.77 20.29 -2.11
N PRO A 132 10.60 19.22 -2.16
CA PRO A 132 10.23 17.98 -2.84
C PRO A 132 9.18 17.17 -2.07
N SER A 133 8.99 17.42 -0.77
CA SER A 133 7.91 16.86 0.05
C SER A 133 7.24 17.94 0.90
N VAL A 134 5.93 17.79 1.14
CA VAL A 134 5.09 18.72 1.90
C VAL A 134 4.08 17.94 2.76
N SER A 135 4.22 18.01 4.09
CA SER A 135 3.32 17.30 5.03
C SER A 135 2.26 18.25 5.62
N ALA A 136 0.97 17.95 5.39
CA ALA A 136 -0.18 18.81 5.74
C ALA A 136 -1.18 18.12 6.71
N THR A 137 -2.28 18.80 7.07
CA THR A 137 -3.39 18.19 7.86
C THR A 137 -4.65 18.00 7.03
N ARG A 138 -5.49 17.03 7.37
CA ARG A 138 -6.76 16.77 6.68
C ARG A 138 -7.68 18.00 6.76
N GLY A 139 -8.31 18.35 5.65
CA GLY A 139 -9.19 19.49 5.51
C GLY A 139 -8.49 20.86 5.57
N SER A 140 -7.17 20.92 5.73
CA SER A 140 -6.41 22.16 5.49
C SER A 140 -6.30 22.45 3.98
N SER A 141 -5.66 23.58 3.64
CA SER A 141 -5.23 23.86 2.26
C SER A 141 -3.72 23.82 2.19
N VAL A 142 -3.17 23.10 1.21
CA VAL A 142 -1.73 22.95 0.97
C VAL A 142 -1.33 23.62 -0.35
N THR A 143 -0.08 24.07 -0.45
CA THR A 143 0.54 24.45 -1.73
C THR A 143 1.64 23.46 -2.04
N LEU A 144 1.56 22.80 -3.20
CA LEU A 144 2.65 22.00 -3.77
C LEU A 144 3.47 22.92 -4.67
N PRO A 145 4.73 23.23 -4.31
CA PRO A 145 5.52 24.20 -5.08
C PRO A 145 5.86 23.68 -6.47
N CYS A 146 5.78 24.57 -7.45
CA CYS A 146 6.33 24.36 -8.79
C CYS A 146 6.66 25.72 -9.38
N HIS A 147 7.95 25.95 -9.61
CA HIS A 147 8.45 27.13 -10.29
C HIS A 147 9.07 26.72 -11.62
N PHE A 148 8.97 27.59 -12.63
CA PHE A 148 9.72 27.43 -13.87
C PHE A 148 10.39 28.74 -14.26
N HIS A 149 11.60 28.61 -14.80
CA HIS A 149 12.38 29.72 -15.35
C HIS A 149 12.99 29.30 -16.70
N TYR A 150 13.62 30.24 -17.39
CA TYR A 150 14.34 29.98 -18.64
C TYR A 150 15.78 30.43 -18.50
N GLU A 151 16.72 29.64 -19.01
CA GLU A 151 18.12 30.04 -19.17
C GLU A 151 18.45 30.19 -20.67
N PRO A 152 18.87 31.37 -21.16
CA PRO A 152 18.83 32.68 -20.50
C PRO A 152 17.38 33.21 -20.33
N GLU A 153 17.22 34.24 -19.48
CA GLU A 153 15.92 34.89 -19.29
C GLU A 153 15.34 35.46 -20.60
N LEU A 154 14.03 35.26 -20.80
CA LEU A 154 13.33 35.71 -22.00
C LEU A 154 12.90 37.17 -21.93
N ALA A 155 13.27 37.95 -22.95
CA ALA A 155 12.83 39.35 -23.12
C ALA A 155 11.31 39.52 -23.31
N ALA A 156 10.57 38.44 -23.60
CA ALA A 156 9.11 38.44 -23.69
C ALA A 156 8.53 37.12 -23.12
N PRO A 157 7.43 37.16 -22.34
CA PRO A 157 6.87 35.97 -21.71
C PRO A 157 6.20 35.04 -22.74
N ARG A 158 6.72 33.81 -22.86
CA ARG A 158 6.10 32.73 -23.66
C ARG A 158 4.86 32.14 -22.98
N ARG A 159 4.03 31.44 -23.77
CA ARG A 159 2.69 30.99 -23.36
C ARG A 159 2.69 29.52 -22.94
N THR A 160 3.25 29.24 -21.78
CA THR A 160 3.32 27.87 -21.25
C THR A 160 1.95 27.25 -20.92
N ARG A 161 1.89 25.92 -21.02
CA ARG A 161 0.85 25.06 -20.46
C ARG A 161 1.44 24.33 -19.25
N VAL A 162 0.72 24.28 -18.13
CA VAL A 162 1.05 23.38 -17.02
C VAL A 162 0.01 22.26 -16.93
N LYS A 163 0.48 21.03 -16.75
CA LYS A 163 -0.29 19.85 -16.36
C LYS A 163 0.16 19.43 -14.96
N TRP A 164 -0.81 19.20 -14.08
CA TRP A 164 -0.61 18.55 -12.79
C TRP A 164 -1.30 17.19 -12.82
N SER A 165 -0.56 16.12 -12.54
CA SER A 165 -1.08 14.76 -12.39
C SER A 165 -0.70 14.15 -11.04
N TRP A 166 -1.60 13.33 -10.49
CA TRP A 166 -1.38 12.54 -9.28
C TRP A 166 -0.90 11.15 -9.66
N LEU A 167 0.15 10.71 -8.97
CA LEU A 167 0.81 9.42 -9.13
C LEU A 167 0.58 8.64 -7.83
N PRO A 168 0.09 7.39 -7.89
CA PRO A 168 0.09 6.53 -6.71
C PRO A 168 1.52 6.33 -6.18
N ALA A 169 1.64 6.04 -4.88
CA ALA A 169 2.89 5.53 -4.30
C ALA A 169 3.32 4.24 -5.06
N ASN A 170 4.63 4.00 -5.15
CA ASN A 170 5.16 3.07 -6.17
C ASN A 170 4.60 1.65 -6.02
N THR A 171 3.88 1.17 -7.04
CA THR A 171 3.81 -0.27 -7.32
C THR A 171 5.19 -0.71 -7.82
N ILE A 172 6.06 -1.17 -6.91
CA ILE A 172 7.40 -1.71 -7.24
C ILE A 172 7.26 -3.12 -7.81
N THR A 173 6.53 -3.23 -8.92
CA THR A 173 6.38 -4.44 -9.73
C THR A 173 6.68 -4.08 -11.17
N ALA A 174 7.64 -4.78 -11.77
CA ALA A 174 7.95 -4.66 -13.20
C ALA A 174 6.69 -4.93 -14.04
N PRO A 175 6.53 -4.29 -15.22
CA PRO A 175 5.28 -4.31 -15.98
C PRO A 175 4.99 -5.70 -16.56
N VAL A 176 4.18 -6.47 -15.83
CA VAL A 176 3.47 -7.61 -16.40
C VAL A 176 2.30 -7.05 -17.22
N SER A 177 2.45 -7.12 -18.55
CA SER A 177 1.65 -6.44 -19.61
C SER A 177 2.02 -4.96 -19.88
N PRO A 178 2.02 -4.49 -21.16
CA PRO A 178 2.32 -3.09 -21.51
C PRO A 178 1.19 -2.10 -21.20
N GLU A 179 0.00 -2.58 -20.83
CA GLU A 179 -1.24 -1.79 -20.77
C GLU A 179 -1.53 -1.25 -19.36
N ALA A 180 -0.78 -1.72 -18.37
CA ALA A 180 -0.90 -1.36 -16.96
C ALA A 180 0.18 -0.37 -16.49
N PHE A 181 0.48 0.65 -17.31
CA PHE A 181 1.02 1.90 -16.75
C PHE A 181 0.06 2.38 -15.66
N ALA A 182 0.55 2.51 -14.42
CA ALA A 182 -0.24 2.99 -13.29
C ALA A 182 -0.77 4.39 -13.62
N ARG A 183 -2.06 4.48 -13.98
CA ARG A 183 -2.60 5.61 -14.73
C ARG A 183 -2.47 6.90 -13.93
N GLU A 184 -1.60 7.80 -14.41
CA GLU A 184 -1.51 9.16 -13.89
C GLU A 184 -2.91 9.79 -13.88
N THR A 185 -3.39 10.20 -12.71
CA THR A 185 -4.71 10.80 -12.60
C THR A 185 -4.58 12.29 -12.85
N GLU A 186 -5.22 12.81 -13.90
CA GLU A 186 -5.25 14.25 -14.16
C GLU A 186 -5.84 14.99 -12.94
N VAL A 187 -5.15 16.02 -12.46
CA VAL A 187 -5.60 16.89 -11.35
C VAL A 187 -6.06 18.22 -11.92
N MET A 188 -5.16 18.90 -12.66
CA MET A 188 -5.43 20.17 -13.34
C MET A 188 -4.61 20.28 -14.64
N VAL A 189 -5.18 20.93 -15.65
CA VAL A 189 -4.42 21.52 -16.77
C VAL A 189 -4.74 23.01 -16.86
N ALA A 190 -3.75 23.86 -17.10
CA ALA A 190 -3.92 25.30 -17.28
C ALA A 190 -3.00 25.88 -18.37
N MET A 191 -3.47 26.93 -19.05
CA MET A 191 -2.73 27.68 -20.07
C MET A 191 -3.21 29.13 -20.09
N GLY A 192 -2.31 30.08 -19.87
CA GLY A 192 -2.70 31.47 -19.58
C GLY A 192 -3.68 31.51 -18.40
N ASN A 193 -4.77 32.27 -18.50
CA ASN A 193 -5.79 32.38 -17.44
C ASN A 193 -6.84 31.24 -17.48
N ARG A 194 -6.81 30.35 -18.48
CA ARG A 194 -7.77 29.24 -18.61
C ARG A 194 -7.23 28.01 -17.88
N HIS A 195 -8.07 27.37 -17.07
CA HIS A 195 -7.73 26.14 -16.36
C HIS A 195 -8.91 25.16 -16.37
N ARG A 196 -8.62 23.88 -16.12
CA ARG A 196 -9.61 22.79 -16.00
C ARG A 196 -9.14 21.81 -14.93
N SER A 197 -10.02 21.51 -13.98
CA SER A 197 -9.80 20.53 -12.91
C SER A 197 -10.57 19.22 -13.18
N TYR A 198 -10.05 18.12 -12.64
CA TYR A 198 -10.50 16.75 -12.97
C TYR A 198 -10.77 15.91 -11.71
N GLY A 199 -11.43 14.76 -11.87
CA GLY A 199 -11.74 13.83 -10.77
C GLY A 199 -12.37 14.47 -9.52
N SER A 200 -11.94 13.96 -8.35
CA SER A 200 -12.25 14.46 -6.99
C SER A 200 -11.61 15.82 -6.66
N PHE A 201 -10.75 16.35 -7.52
CA PHE A 201 -10.08 17.64 -7.33
C PHE A 201 -10.91 18.82 -7.85
N ARG A 202 -12.00 18.56 -8.60
CA ARG A 202 -12.89 19.60 -9.15
C ARG A 202 -13.38 20.58 -8.08
N GLY A 203 -13.20 21.87 -8.34
CA GLY A 203 -13.54 22.96 -7.40
C GLY A 203 -12.56 23.14 -6.24
N ARG A 204 -11.80 22.10 -5.86
CA ARG A 204 -10.83 22.15 -4.75
C ARG A 204 -9.45 22.67 -5.14
N VAL A 205 -9.03 22.50 -6.39
CA VAL A 205 -7.68 22.89 -6.85
C VAL A 205 -7.62 24.19 -7.64
N ARG A 206 -6.55 24.97 -7.45
CA ARG A 206 -6.21 26.18 -8.22
C ARG A 206 -4.69 26.38 -8.31
N LEU A 207 -4.21 27.17 -9.26
CA LEU A 207 -2.81 27.62 -9.24
C LEU A 207 -2.61 28.79 -8.28
N ARG A 208 -1.37 28.98 -7.80
CA ARG A 208 -1.00 30.06 -6.87
C ARG A 208 -0.66 31.38 -7.59
N ARG A 209 0.25 31.37 -8.57
CA ARG A 209 0.60 32.51 -9.45
C ARG A 209 0.98 33.80 -8.73
N SER A 210 1.82 33.68 -7.70
CA SER A 210 2.36 34.79 -6.90
C SER A 210 3.33 35.69 -7.67
N ALA A 211 3.99 35.11 -8.68
CA ALA A 211 5.07 35.70 -9.45
C ALA A 211 5.07 35.11 -10.88
N PRO A 212 5.81 35.71 -11.85
CA PRO A 212 6.23 34.98 -13.05
C PRO A 212 6.84 33.63 -12.67
N GLY A 213 6.63 32.60 -13.48
CA GLY A 213 7.11 31.24 -13.21
C GLY A 213 6.36 30.46 -12.12
N ASP A 214 5.54 31.06 -11.24
CA ASP A 214 4.83 30.34 -10.17
C ASP A 214 3.62 29.54 -10.71
N MET A 215 3.83 28.25 -10.91
CA MET A 215 2.83 27.25 -11.30
C MET A 215 2.46 26.30 -10.14
N SER A 216 2.71 26.71 -8.90
CA SER A 216 2.42 25.92 -7.70
C SER A 216 0.92 25.61 -7.57
N LEU A 217 0.59 24.37 -7.25
CA LEU A 217 -0.78 23.90 -7.08
C LEU A 217 -1.26 24.11 -5.65
N VAL A 218 -2.35 24.85 -5.46
CA VAL A 218 -3.07 24.93 -4.18
C VAL A 218 -4.20 23.91 -4.20
N ILE A 219 -4.18 22.97 -3.25
CA ILE A 219 -5.26 22.01 -3.01
C ILE A 219 -5.97 22.43 -1.72
N ASN A 220 -7.26 22.76 -1.81
CA ASN A 220 -8.09 23.08 -0.66
C ASN A 220 -8.81 21.82 -0.15
N GLU A 221 -9.14 21.81 1.15
CA GLU A 221 -9.92 20.76 1.82
C GLU A 221 -9.35 19.35 1.59
N LEU A 222 -8.13 19.12 2.07
CA LEU A 222 -7.42 17.84 1.89
C LEU A 222 -8.18 16.62 2.42
N GLN A 223 -8.24 15.57 1.60
CA GLN A 223 -8.88 14.29 1.86
C GLN A 223 -7.82 13.20 2.08
N LEU A 224 -8.15 12.09 2.74
CA LEU A 224 -7.18 11.01 3.05
C LEU A 224 -6.53 10.43 1.77
N ASN A 225 -7.30 10.37 0.69
CA ASN A 225 -6.93 9.92 -0.65
C ASN A 225 -6.24 10.98 -1.52
N ASP A 226 -6.04 12.22 -1.04
CA ASP A 226 -5.18 13.19 -1.74
C ASP A 226 -3.68 12.93 -1.47
N THR A 227 -3.35 12.08 -0.51
CA THR A 227 -1.98 11.65 -0.19
C THR A 227 -1.30 11.00 -1.41
N GLY A 228 -0.02 11.27 -1.64
CA GLY A 228 0.77 10.69 -2.72
C GLY A 228 1.60 11.72 -3.49
N ARG A 229 2.09 11.34 -4.67
CA ARG A 229 3.04 12.17 -5.44
C ARG A 229 2.32 12.93 -6.54
N TYR A 230 2.73 14.17 -6.78
CA TYR A 230 2.14 15.06 -7.77
C TYR A 230 3.21 15.53 -8.74
N ARG A 231 3.06 15.21 -10.03
CA ARG A 231 3.92 15.72 -11.10
C ARG A 231 3.42 17.09 -11.53
N CYS A 232 4.30 18.09 -11.54
CA CYS A 232 4.13 19.35 -12.27
C CYS A 232 4.90 19.25 -13.58
N GLU A 233 4.20 19.30 -14.70
CA GLU A 233 4.72 19.20 -16.07
C GLU A 233 4.46 20.55 -16.76
N VAL A 234 5.53 21.30 -17.06
CA VAL A 234 5.43 22.60 -17.75
C VAL A 234 5.90 22.42 -19.18
N ILE A 235 5.11 22.93 -20.12
CA ILE A 235 5.27 22.70 -21.56
C ILE A 235 5.23 24.02 -22.31
N ASP A 236 6.19 24.24 -23.19
CA ASP A 236 6.31 25.39 -24.06
C ASP A 236 6.54 24.94 -25.52
N GLY A 237 5.46 24.93 -26.31
CA GLY A 237 5.50 24.46 -27.71
C GLY A 237 5.79 22.96 -27.83
N LEU A 238 7.08 22.62 -27.98
CA LEU A 238 7.62 21.25 -28.08
C LEU A 238 8.59 20.90 -26.94
N GLU A 239 8.93 21.86 -26.08
CA GLU A 239 9.77 21.64 -24.89
C GLU A 239 8.90 21.29 -23.68
N ASP A 240 9.23 20.21 -22.97
CA ASP A 240 8.62 19.84 -21.69
C ASP A 240 9.67 19.47 -20.63
N GLU A 241 9.47 19.94 -19.41
CA GLU A 241 10.26 19.59 -18.23
C GLU A 241 9.29 19.34 -17.06
N SER A 242 9.67 18.49 -16.09
CA SER A 242 8.78 18.17 -14.97
C SER A 242 9.47 17.91 -13.64
N VAL A 243 8.83 18.36 -12.55
CA VAL A 243 9.22 18.07 -11.17
C VAL A 243 8.10 17.28 -10.48
N THR A 244 8.46 16.48 -9.48
CA THR A 244 7.49 15.75 -8.64
C THR A 244 7.56 16.25 -7.20
N VAL A 245 6.39 16.44 -6.58
CA VAL A 245 6.24 16.83 -5.17
C VAL A 245 5.43 15.77 -4.43
N GLU A 246 5.95 15.30 -3.30
CA GLU A 246 5.27 14.36 -2.40
C GLU A 246 4.35 15.12 -1.43
N LEU A 247 3.09 14.70 -1.33
CA LEU A 247 2.12 15.22 -0.38
C LEU A 247 1.78 14.16 0.66
N GLU A 248 2.17 14.43 1.90
CA GLU A 248 1.86 13.60 3.05
C GLU A 248 0.77 14.23 3.92
N LEU A 249 0.03 13.39 4.64
CA LEU A 249 -0.81 13.82 5.74
C LEU A 249 -0.17 13.47 7.08
N ARG A 250 -0.20 14.42 8.03
CA ARG A 250 0.14 14.15 9.42
C ARG A 250 -0.95 13.30 10.06
N GLY A 251 -0.57 12.09 10.46
CA GLY A 251 -1.49 11.04 10.90
C GLY A 251 -0.83 10.03 11.83
N VAL A 252 -1.46 8.87 11.93
CA VAL A 252 -1.02 7.73 12.75
C VAL A 252 -1.50 6.43 12.12
N VAL A 253 -0.62 5.42 12.08
CA VAL A 253 -0.99 4.05 11.73
C VAL A 253 -1.42 3.30 12.98
N PHE A 254 -2.49 2.52 12.87
CA PHE A 254 -2.98 1.66 13.93
C PHE A 254 -3.42 0.28 13.38
N PRO A 255 -3.21 -0.80 14.15
CA PRO A 255 -3.73 -2.11 13.80
C PRO A 255 -5.24 -2.18 14.05
N TYR A 256 -5.96 -2.85 13.15
CA TYR A 256 -7.40 -3.07 13.24
C TYR A 256 -7.76 -4.50 12.84
N TYR A 257 -8.60 -5.14 13.66
CA TYR A 257 -9.07 -6.52 13.46
C TYR A 257 -10.59 -6.58 13.65
N SER A 258 -11.21 -7.69 13.24
CA SER A 258 -12.66 -7.82 13.22
C SER A 258 -13.26 -8.03 14.61
N GLN A 259 -14.50 -7.59 14.81
CA GLN A 259 -15.32 -8.01 15.96
C GLN A 259 -15.45 -9.54 16.07
N LYS A 260 -15.32 -10.25 14.93
CA LYS A 260 -15.33 -11.72 14.88
C LYS A 260 -14.01 -12.37 15.31
N GLY A 261 -12.92 -11.61 15.42
CA GLY A 261 -11.57 -12.10 15.74
C GLY A 261 -10.48 -11.57 14.80
N ARG A 262 -9.29 -12.15 14.90
CA ARG A 262 -8.16 -11.88 14.00
C ARG A 262 -8.37 -12.57 12.64
N TYR A 263 -7.74 -12.04 11.60
CA TYR A 263 -7.62 -12.68 10.28
C TYR A 263 -8.96 -12.97 9.60
N HIS A 264 -9.92 -12.05 9.72
CA HIS A 264 -11.25 -12.16 9.09
C HIS A 264 -11.51 -11.13 7.97
N PHE A 265 -10.54 -10.31 7.59
CA PHE A 265 -10.68 -9.38 6.46
C PHE A 265 -9.93 -9.87 5.23
N ASN A 266 -10.62 -10.04 4.10
CA ASN A 266 -9.98 -9.96 2.80
C ASN A 266 -9.65 -8.48 2.46
N PHE A 267 -8.93 -8.21 1.37
CA PHE A 267 -8.43 -6.86 1.08
C PHE A 267 -9.53 -5.79 1.00
N PHE A 268 -10.67 -6.14 0.38
CA PHE A 268 -11.80 -5.22 0.25
C PHE A 268 -12.50 -4.98 1.59
N GLY A 269 -12.66 -6.03 2.40
CA GLY A 269 -13.16 -5.91 3.77
C GLY A 269 -12.23 -5.08 4.67
N ALA A 270 -10.92 -5.21 4.52
CA ALA A 270 -9.92 -4.42 5.25
C ALA A 270 -9.96 -2.93 4.87
N HIS A 271 -10.11 -2.63 3.58
CA HIS A 271 -10.29 -1.27 3.07
C HIS A 271 -11.56 -0.62 3.64
N GLN A 272 -12.71 -1.30 3.54
CA GLN A 272 -13.97 -0.81 4.11
C GLN A 272 -13.87 -0.62 5.63
N ALA A 273 -13.28 -1.58 6.34
CA ALA A 273 -13.10 -1.53 7.79
C ALA A 273 -12.30 -0.29 8.25
N CYS A 274 -11.24 0.11 7.53
CA CYS A 274 -10.54 1.37 7.82
C CYS A 274 -11.42 2.60 7.54
N GLN A 275 -12.15 2.62 6.41
CA GLN A 275 -13.05 3.73 6.06
C GLN A 275 -14.17 3.93 7.09
N ASP A 276 -14.76 2.83 7.57
CA ASP A 276 -15.77 2.84 8.63
C ASP A 276 -15.24 3.48 9.92
N GLN A 277 -13.92 3.38 10.18
CA GLN A 277 -13.23 3.96 11.33
C GLN A 277 -12.61 5.35 11.10
N ASP A 278 -12.98 6.02 10.00
CA ASP A 278 -12.43 7.34 9.60
C ASP A 278 -10.91 7.31 9.33
N ALA A 279 -10.49 6.25 8.64
CA ALA A 279 -9.13 5.97 8.20
C ALA A 279 -9.11 5.48 6.75
N THR A 280 -7.91 5.23 6.22
CA THR A 280 -7.66 4.46 4.98
C THR A 280 -6.74 3.28 5.31
N LEU A 281 -6.52 2.34 4.40
CA LEU A 281 -5.37 1.41 4.54
C LEU A 281 -4.07 2.24 4.51
N ALA A 282 -3.11 1.87 5.36
CA ALA A 282 -1.80 2.52 5.40
C ALA A 282 -0.97 2.18 4.16
N THR A 283 -0.08 3.10 3.74
CA THR A 283 0.98 2.78 2.77
C THR A 283 2.13 2.02 3.45
N PHE A 284 3.05 1.47 2.64
CA PHE A 284 4.28 0.90 3.17
C PHE A 284 5.11 1.95 3.93
N GLU A 285 5.31 3.15 3.38
CA GLU A 285 6.06 4.21 4.06
C GLU A 285 5.44 4.56 5.42
N GLN A 286 4.11 4.68 5.47
CA GLN A 286 3.38 4.96 6.72
C GLN A 286 3.56 3.86 7.77
N LEU A 287 3.52 2.58 7.39
CA LEU A 287 3.77 1.48 8.33
C LEU A 287 5.25 1.44 8.77
N PHE A 288 6.17 1.72 7.84
CA PHE A 288 7.61 1.75 8.11
C PHE A 288 7.96 2.86 9.13
N THR A 289 7.51 4.10 8.90
CA THR A 289 7.68 5.20 9.86
C THR A 289 7.02 4.87 11.20
N ALA A 290 5.83 4.26 11.22
CA ALA A 290 5.20 3.87 12.48
C ALA A 290 6.02 2.82 13.26
N TRP A 291 6.71 1.90 12.57
CA TRP A 291 7.64 0.95 13.19
C TRP A 291 8.91 1.63 13.72
N GLU A 292 9.48 2.59 13.00
CA GLU A 292 10.58 3.44 13.50
C GLU A 292 10.16 4.25 14.74
N GLU A 293 8.90 4.70 14.79
CA GLU A 293 8.28 5.31 15.98
C GLU A 293 7.95 4.31 17.13
N GLY A 294 8.23 3.01 16.94
CA GLY A 294 8.08 1.96 17.96
C GLY A 294 6.80 1.12 17.88
N LEU A 295 6.09 1.10 16.75
CA LEU A 295 4.94 0.20 16.54
C LEU A 295 5.40 -1.26 16.45
N ASP A 296 5.03 -2.05 17.46
CA ASP A 296 5.23 -3.49 17.52
C ASP A 296 3.87 -4.20 17.49
N TRP A 297 3.63 -5.04 16.47
CA TRP A 297 2.35 -5.74 16.31
C TRP A 297 2.51 -7.11 15.65
N CYS A 298 2.13 -8.17 16.35
CA CYS A 298 2.35 -9.56 15.96
C CYS A 298 1.13 -10.20 15.26
N ASN A 299 0.41 -9.41 14.44
CA ASN A 299 -0.59 -9.94 13.50
C ASN A 299 -0.29 -9.40 12.09
N ALA A 300 -0.31 -10.29 11.09
CA ALA A 300 -0.24 -9.91 9.68
C ALA A 300 -1.47 -9.09 9.25
N GLY A 301 -1.25 -7.94 8.60
CA GLY A 301 -2.33 -7.05 8.15
C GLY A 301 -2.14 -6.52 6.74
N TRP A 302 -3.24 -6.22 6.06
CA TRP A 302 -3.25 -5.61 4.72
C TRP A 302 -2.73 -4.16 4.74
N LEU A 303 -2.06 -3.79 3.64
CA LEU A 303 -1.67 -2.42 3.28
C LEU A 303 -2.36 -1.97 1.98
N ALA A 304 -2.31 -0.68 1.67
CA ALA A 304 -3.04 -0.06 0.56
C ALA A 304 -2.68 -0.59 -0.84
N ASP A 305 -1.45 -1.09 -1.02
CA ASP A 305 -0.97 -1.74 -2.25
C ASP A 305 -1.50 -3.19 -2.42
N GLY A 306 -2.07 -3.77 -1.36
CA GLY A 306 -2.46 -5.18 -1.31
C GLY A 306 -1.30 -6.14 -1.02
N THR A 307 -0.18 -5.63 -0.48
CA THR A 307 0.74 -6.45 0.30
C THR A 307 0.19 -6.70 1.70
N VAL A 308 0.77 -7.69 2.37
CA VAL A 308 0.44 -8.06 3.75
C VAL A 308 1.74 -8.08 4.56
N GLN A 309 1.79 -7.31 5.63
CA GLN A 309 3.02 -7.11 6.42
C GLN A 309 2.69 -7.02 7.91
N TYR A 310 3.70 -7.09 8.79
CA TYR A 310 3.55 -6.70 10.20
C TYR A 310 4.88 -6.21 10.82
N PRO A 311 4.87 -5.17 11.68
CA PRO A 311 6.08 -4.58 12.24
C PRO A 311 6.48 -5.25 13.57
N ILE A 312 7.75 -5.62 13.71
CA ILE A 312 8.33 -6.18 14.94
C ILE A 312 9.54 -5.35 15.36
N THR A 313 9.50 -4.81 16.58
CA THR A 313 10.60 -4.06 17.21
C THR A 313 11.49 -4.96 18.07
N VAL A 314 10.92 -6.03 18.65
CA VAL A 314 11.64 -7.02 19.47
C VAL A 314 11.30 -8.43 18.99
N SER A 315 12.30 -9.10 18.42
CA SER A 315 12.24 -10.47 17.92
C SER A 315 11.88 -11.48 19.02
N ARG A 316 11.12 -12.53 18.64
CA ARG A 316 10.54 -13.54 19.55
C ARG A 316 9.83 -14.62 18.74
N ASP A 317 9.89 -15.87 19.20
CA ASP A 317 9.42 -17.06 18.47
C ASP A 317 8.04 -16.91 17.82
N GLY A 318 7.02 -16.57 18.62
CA GLY A 318 5.63 -16.42 18.16
C GLY A 318 5.40 -15.33 17.11
N CYS A 319 6.43 -14.53 16.77
CA CYS A 319 6.38 -13.41 15.83
C CYS A 319 7.45 -13.53 14.71
N GLY A 320 7.79 -14.77 14.34
CA GLY A 320 8.70 -15.08 13.24
C GLY A 320 10.10 -15.55 13.66
N GLY A 321 10.28 -16.04 14.88
CA GLY A 321 11.58 -16.48 15.40
C GLY A 321 12.37 -15.39 16.12
N GLU A 322 13.27 -15.81 17.01
CA GLU A 322 14.26 -14.91 17.66
C GLU A 322 15.41 -14.53 16.71
N ASP A 323 15.85 -15.43 15.82
CA ASP A 323 16.99 -15.23 14.92
C ASP A 323 16.83 -14.09 13.88
N LEU A 324 15.59 -13.69 13.56
CA LEU A 324 15.34 -12.62 12.61
C LEU A 324 15.47 -11.25 13.28
N ALA A 325 16.38 -10.40 12.80
CA ALA A 325 16.51 -9.00 13.25
C ALA A 325 15.17 -8.22 13.20
N PRO A 326 14.96 -7.19 14.05
CA PRO A 326 13.77 -6.33 14.01
C PRO A 326 13.49 -5.72 12.62
N GLY A 327 12.21 -5.49 12.31
CA GLY A 327 11.79 -4.96 11.00
C GLY A 327 10.33 -5.27 10.64
N LEU A 328 9.92 -4.81 9.47
CA LEU A 328 8.66 -5.21 8.84
C LEU A 328 8.79 -6.63 8.27
N ARG A 329 8.02 -7.56 8.82
CA ARG A 329 7.86 -8.93 8.32
C ARG A 329 6.91 -8.89 7.12
N ASN A 330 7.45 -9.07 5.93
CA ASN A 330 6.71 -8.89 4.67
C ASN A 330 6.27 -10.25 4.09
N TYR A 331 4.96 -10.44 3.89
CA TYR A 331 4.40 -11.60 3.19
C TYR A 331 4.23 -11.36 1.67
N GLY A 332 4.51 -10.14 1.19
CA GLY A 332 4.34 -9.75 -0.20
C GLY A 332 2.88 -9.58 -0.61
N GLN A 333 2.63 -9.54 -1.92
CA GLN A 333 1.28 -9.43 -2.47
C GLN A 333 0.49 -10.73 -2.21
N ARG A 334 -0.78 -10.60 -1.80
CA ARG A 334 -1.66 -11.74 -1.48
C ARG A 334 -2.97 -11.70 -2.26
N HIS A 335 -3.63 -12.84 -2.43
CA HIS A 335 -4.83 -12.92 -3.26
C HIS A 335 -6.02 -12.21 -2.58
N ARG A 336 -6.31 -11.00 -3.05
CA ARG A 336 -7.20 -9.97 -2.44
C ARG A 336 -8.60 -10.45 -2.04
N ILE A 337 -9.11 -11.53 -2.63
CA ILE A 337 -10.43 -12.11 -2.35
C ILE A 337 -10.38 -13.31 -1.39
N LEU A 338 -9.33 -14.14 -1.48
CA LEU A 338 -9.29 -15.48 -0.84
C LEU A 338 -8.53 -15.50 0.48
N HIS A 339 -7.46 -14.70 0.59
CA HIS A 339 -6.69 -14.62 1.81
C HIS A 339 -7.37 -13.67 2.80
N HIS A 340 -7.26 -13.99 4.09
CA HIS A 340 -7.86 -13.19 5.16
C HIS A 340 -6.79 -12.86 6.21
N TYR A 341 -6.74 -11.59 6.62
CA TYR A 341 -5.75 -11.00 7.52
C TYR A 341 -6.40 -9.90 8.39
N ASP A 342 -5.62 -9.21 9.21
CA ASP A 342 -6.02 -7.96 9.86
C ASP A 342 -5.82 -6.76 8.88
N ALA A 343 -5.95 -5.53 9.35
CA ALA A 343 -5.66 -4.31 8.60
C ALA A 343 -4.71 -3.40 9.37
N PHE A 344 -3.80 -2.73 8.66
CA PHE A 344 -3.13 -1.53 9.19
C PHE A 344 -3.81 -0.30 8.60
N CYS A 345 -4.50 0.46 9.46
CA CYS A 345 -5.25 1.63 9.07
C CYS A 345 -4.48 2.91 9.40
N PHE A 346 -4.49 3.89 8.50
CA PHE A 346 -3.94 5.22 8.70
C PHE A 346 -5.06 6.25 8.86
N SER A 347 -5.06 7.01 9.95
CA SER A 347 -5.94 8.17 10.13
C SER A 347 -5.13 9.45 10.33
N ALA A 348 -5.55 10.53 9.66
CA ALA A 348 -4.92 11.84 9.72
C ALA A 348 -5.57 12.73 10.80
N SER A 349 -4.90 13.82 11.18
CA SER A 349 -5.46 14.86 12.07
C SER A 349 -6.88 15.28 11.65
N VAL A 350 -7.86 15.16 12.56
CA VAL A 350 -9.29 15.36 12.27
C VAL A 350 -9.78 16.76 12.65
N LYS A 351 -10.74 17.30 11.87
CA LYS A 351 -11.43 18.56 12.18
C LYS A 351 -12.50 18.33 13.25
N GLY A 352 -12.08 18.31 14.51
CA GLY A 352 -12.95 18.13 15.68
C GLY A 352 -12.15 17.89 16.95
N THR A 353 -12.76 17.29 17.97
CA THR A 353 -12.11 16.90 19.22
C THR A 353 -12.73 15.61 19.76
N VAL A 354 -11.90 14.61 20.04
CA VAL A 354 -12.30 13.43 20.83
C VAL A 354 -12.14 13.73 22.31
N TYR A 355 -13.15 13.41 23.11
CA TYR A 355 -13.14 13.60 24.56
C TYR A 355 -13.86 12.46 25.27
N PHE A 356 -13.49 12.20 26.53
CA PHE A 356 -14.18 11.24 27.39
C PHE A 356 -15.38 11.92 28.07
N LEU A 357 -16.59 11.42 27.84
CA LEU A 357 -17.81 12.02 28.39
C LEU A 357 -17.88 11.78 29.90
N LYS A 358 -18.08 12.85 30.68
CA LYS A 358 -18.24 12.75 32.14
C LYS A 358 -19.66 12.30 32.47
N GLN A 359 -19.78 11.08 32.99
CA GLN A 359 -21.04 10.49 33.44
C GLN A 359 -20.91 10.03 34.90
N SER A 360 -22.00 10.09 35.66
CA SER A 360 -22.03 9.64 37.06
C SER A 360 -21.98 8.12 37.20
N THR A 361 -22.44 7.39 36.18
CA THR A 361 -22.45 5.93 36.10
C THR A 361 -21.82 5.48 34.78
N LYS A 362 -21.24 4.27 34.79
CA LYS A 362 -20.80 3.61 33.55
C LYS A 362 -22.00 3.18 32.71
N LEU A 363 -21.83 3.14 31.40
CA LEU A 363 -22.87 2.93 30.39
C LEU A 363 -22.61 1.64 29.58
N SER A 364 -23.68 0.93 29.23
CA SER A 364 -23.71 -0.08 28.16
C SER A 364 -23.51 0.59 26.80
N PHE A 365 -23.27 -0.19 25.74
CA PHE A 365 -23.01 0.38 24.42
C PHE A 365 -24.15 1.28 23.91
N THR A 366 -25.40 0.84 24.05
CA THR A 366 -26.58 1.61 23.59
C THR A 366 -26.78 2.88 24.41
N GLU A 367 -26.62 2.80 25.74
CA GLU A 367 -26.64 3.99 26.63
C GLU A 367 -25.51 4.97 26.26
N ALA A 368 -24.33 4.47 25.90
CA ALA A 368 -23.16 5.27 25.53
C ALA A 368 -23.35 6.02 24.20
N VAL A 369 -23.90 5.37 23.17
CA VAL A 369 -24.25 6.01 21.90
C VAL A 369 -25.29 7.12 22.12
N GLN A 370 -26.34 6.85 22.90
CA GLN A 370 -27.37 7.83 23.22
C GLN A 370 -26.82 8.99 24.07
N ALA A 371 -25.87 8.74 24.97
CA ALA A 371 -25.25 9.78 25.79
C ALA A 371 -24.42 10.77 24.95
N CYS A 372 -23.61 10.31 23.99
CA CYS A 372 -22.93 11.23 23.07
C CYS A 372 -23.93 12.06 22.24
N ALA A 373 -24.97 11.42 21.69
CA ALA A 373 -26.01 12.11 20.92
C ALA A 373 -26.75 13.17 21.74
N SER A 374 -27.00 12.90 23.02
CA SER A 374 -27.64 13.84 23.96
C SER A 374 -26.73 15.02 24.35
N ASP A 375 -25.41 14.84 24.28
CA ASP A 375 -24.38 15.89 24.46
C ASP A 375 -24.14 16.71 23.16
N GLY A 376 -24.94 16.48 22.11
CA GLY A 376 -24.79 17.14 20.81
C GLY A 376 -23.57 16.64 20.01
N SER A 377 -23.12 15.41 20.27
CA SER A 377 -21.90 14.81 19.70
C SER A 377 -22.18 13.42 19.12
N GLN A 378 -21.17 12.77 18.55
CA GLN A 378 -21.25 11.38 18.07
C GLN A 378 -20.30 10.49 18.88
N ILE A 379 -20.57 9.19 18.97
CA ILE A 379 -19.60 8.25 19.55
C ILE A 379 -18.33 8.21 18.69
N ALA A 380 -17.16 8.30 19.30
CA ALA A 380 -15.89 8.43 18.59
C ALA A 380 -15.54 7.15 17.83
N LYS A 381 -15.03 7.30 16.61
CA LYS A 381 -14.47 6.21 15.80
C LYS A 381 -13.05 5.85 16.25
N VAL A 382 -12.59 4.66 15.90
CA VAL A 382 -11.26 4.18 16.29
C VAL A 382 -10.14 5.06 15.73
N GLY A 383 -10.18 5.42 14.44
CA GLY A 383 -9.16 6.29 13.82
C GLY A 383 -9.10 7.66 14.48
N GLN A 384 -10.26 8.22 14.86
CA GLN A 384 -10.36 9.47 15.61
C GLN A 384 -9.69 9.38 16.98
N LEU A 385 -9.88 8.27 17.73
CA LEU A 385 -9.22 8.08 19.03
C LEU A 385 -7.68 7.99 18.88
N TYR A 386 -7.18 7.24 17.91
CA TYR A 386 -5.74 7.16 17.64
C TYR A 386 -5.16 8.51 17.20
N ALA A 387 -5.85 9.24 16.32
CA ALA A 387 -5.43 10.58 15.89
C ALA A 387 -5.39 11.57 17.07
N ALA A 388 -6.41 11.58 17.94
CA ALA A 388 -6.43 12.41 19.14
C ALA A 388 -5.33 12.02 20.14
N TRP A 389 -5.04 10.73 20.31
CA TRP A 389 -3.93 10.24 21.13
C TRP A 389 -2.56 10.73 20.61
N ARG A 390 -2.25 10.45 19.33
CA ARG A 390 -0.92 10.75 18.75
C ARG A 390 -0.69 12.24 18.50
N LEU A 391 -1.72 12.96 18.03
CA LEU A 391 -1.57 14.32 17.48
C LEU A 391 -2.13 15.43 18.38
N MET A 392 -3.04 15.10 19.31
CA MET A 392 -3.60 16.05 20.27
C MET A 392 -3.19 15.74 21.73
N GLY A 393 -2.44 14.66 21.96
CA GLY A 393 -1.97 14.26 23.29
C GLY A 393 -3.06 13.74 24.23
N LEU A 394 -4.16 13.21 23.70
CA LEU A 394 -5.26 12.70 24.51
C LEU A 394 -4.81 11.53 25.40
N ASP A 395 -4.96 11.69 26.71
CA ASP A 395 -4.54 10.74 27.73
C ASP A 395 -5.65 10.48 28.76
N ARG A 396 -6.01 9.21 28.96
CA ARG A 396 -7.09 8.80 29.87
C ARG A 396 -6.91 7.33 30.29
N CYS A 397 -7.01 7.03 31.59
CA CYS A 397 -6.94 5.66 32.11
C CYS A 397 -8.32 4.94 32.13
N ASP A 398 -9.36 5.55 31.56
CA ASP A 398 -10.72 5.03 31.61
C ASP A 398 -11.09 4.33 30.30
N ALA A 399 -11.29 3.02 30.39
CA ALA A 399 -11.82 2.21 29.29
C ALA A 399 -13.24 2.67 28.92
N GLY A 400 -13.44 3.00 27.64
CA GLY A 400 -14.70 3.51 27.13
C GLY A 400 -15.05 2.96 25.74
N TRP A 401 -16.34 2.95 25.45
CA TRP A 401 -16.90 2.53 24.16
C TRP A 401 -16.47 3.44 23.00
N LEU A 402 -16.33 2.83 21.83
CA LEU A 402 -16.13 3.45 20.52
C LEU A 402 -17.18 2.96 19.51
N ALA A 403 -17.28 3.63 18.37
CA ALA A 403 -18.27 3.38 17.33
C ALA A 403 -18.26 1.95 16.73
N ASP A 404 -17.14 1.23 16.81
CA ASP A 404 -17.01 -0.17 16.37
C ASP A 404 -17.55 -1.19 17.39
N GLY A 405 -18.04 -0.75 18.55
CA GLY A 405 -18.39 -1.63 19.66
C GLY A 405 -17.17 -2.22 20.37
N SER A 406 -15.97 -1.69 20.13
CA SER A 406 -14.80 -2.00 20.97
C SER A 406 -14.74 -1.09 22.19
N VAL A 407 -13.95 -1.52 23.18
CA VAL A 407 -13.64 -0.73 24.38
C VAL A 407 -12.15 -0.46 24.42
N ARG A 408 -11.76 0.82 24.40
CA ARG A 408 -10.34 1.26 24.34
C ARG A 408 -10.06 2.41 25.30
N TYR A 409 -8.78 2.73 25.51
CA TYR A 409 -8.33 3.94 26.23
C TYR A 409 -6.93 4.39 25.79
N PRO A 410 -6.66 5.70 25.64
CA PRO A 410 -5.39 6.23 25.15
C PRO A 410 -4.42 6.61 26.30
N ILE A 411 -3.16 6.21 26.21
CA ILE A 411 -2.10 6.54 27.18
C ILE A 411 -0.92 7.20 26.45
N THR A 412 -0.62 8.45 26.76
CA THR A 412 0.59 9.17 26.32
C THR A 412 1.71 9.11 27.35
N LYS A 413 1.33 9.11 28.64
CA LYS A 413 2.24 9.07 29.80
C LYS A 413 2.02 7.76 30.57
N PRO A 414 2.87 6.74 30.34
CA PRO A 414 2.73 5.42 30.97
C PRO A 414 2.78 5.49 32.49
N ARG A 415 2.03 4.60 33.14
CA ARG A 415 1.84 4.57 34.60
C ARG A 415 1.29 3.21 35.02
N ALA A 416 1.77 2.69 36.16
CA ALA A 416 1.62 1.28 36.55
C ALA A 416 0.18 0.72 36.49
N ASN A 417 -0.82 1.52 36.88
CA ASN A 417 -2.21 1.07 36.95
C ASN A 417 -2.97 1.16 35.62
N CYS A 418 -2.32 1.52 34.51
CA CYS A 418 -2.96 1.81 33.22
C CYS A 418 -2.32 1.03 32.05
N GLY A 419 -1.83 -0.18 32.33
CA GLY A 419 -1.21 -1.08 31.36
C GLY A 419 0.32 -0.97 31.27
N PRO A 420 0.94 -1.55 30.21
CA PRO A 420 2.39 -1.60 30.05
C PRO A 420 3.08 -0.23 29.98
N LEU A 421 4.39 -0.21 30.26
CA LEU A 421 5.23 0.99 30.37
C LEU A 421 5.48 1.76 29.06
N GLN A 422 4.91 1.33 27.93
CA GLN A 422 4.93 2.04 26.65
C GLN A 422 3.69 2.94 26.48
N PRO A 423 3.79 4.07 25.77
CA PRO A 423 2.61 4.79 25.27
C PRO A 423 1.78 3.92 24.31
N GLY A 424 0.51 4.25 24.13
CA GLY A 424 -0.36 3.59 23.15
C GLY A 424 -1.85 3.71 23.47
N VAL A 425 -2.69 3.44 22.47
CA VAL A 425 -4.11 3.12 22.71
C VAL A 425 -4.21 1.65 23.12
N ARG A 426 -4.75 1.40 24.31
CA ARG A 426 -4.99 0.05 24.85
C ARG A 426 -6.42 -0.38 24.54
N SER A 427 -6.66 -1.69 24.43
CA SER A 427 -7.93 -2.27 24.01
C SER A 427 -8.32 -3.44 24.91
N PHE A 428 -9.62 -3.55 25.22
CA PHE A 428 -10.25 -4.75 25.80
C PHE A 428 -10.98 -5.57 24.72
N GLY A 429 -10.74 -5.27 23.44
CA GLY A 429 -11.43 -5.89 22.31
C GLY A 429 -12.90 -5.50 22.26
N PHE A 430 -13.76 -6.49 21.97
CA PHE A 430 -15.20 -6.32 21.75
C PHE A 430 -15.99 -7.05 22.85
N PRO A 431 -16.10 -6.48 24.06
CA PRO A 431 -16.86 -7.09 25.15
C PRO A 431 -18.37 -7.13 24.85
N PRO A 432 -19.15 -7.99 25.54
CA PRO A 432 -20.60 -8.00 25.44
C PRO A 432 -21.21 -6.60 25.67
N LEU A 433 -22.09 -6.18 24.76
CA LEU A 433 -22.62 -4.80 24.70
C LEU A 433 -23.41 -4.36 25.95
N SER A 434 -23.80 -5.31 26.80
CA SER A 434 -24.46 -5.09 28.10
C SER A 434 -23.51 -4.74 29.24
N LEU A 435 -22.20 -4.96 29.12
CA LEU A 435 -21.22 -4.55 30.13
C LEU A 435 -21.10 -3.02 30.18
N LYS A 436 -20.72 -2.47 31.34
CA LYS A 436 -20.75 -1.02 31.57
C LYS A 436 -19.34 -0.41 31.63
N PHE A 437 -19.07 0.54 30.72
CA PHE A 437 -17.80 1.25 30.55
C PHE A 437 -18.01 2.78 30.48
N GLY A 438 -16.95 3.55 30.26
CA GLY A 438 -17.10 4.95 29.84
C GLY A 438 -17.49 5.09 28.37
N VAL A 439 -17.43 6.30 27.81
CA VAL A 439 -17.56 6.53 26.36
C VAL A 439 -16.66 7.67 25.91
N TYR A 440 -16.06 7.51 24.73
CA TYR A 440 -15.41 8.60 24.02
C TYR A 440 -16.37 9.16 22.97
N CYS A 441 -16.59 10.47 23.01
CA CYS A 441 -17.41 11.19 22.04
C CYS A 441 -16.53 12.07 21.15
N TYR A 442 -17.06 12.47 20.00
CA TYR A 442 -16.43 13.30 18.99
C TYR A 442 -17.38 14.40 18.53
N ARG A 443 -16.86 15.63 18.40
CA ARG A 443 -17.56 16.81 17.89
C ARG A 443 -16.62 17.68 17.05
#